data_AF-A0A392PEP1-F1
#
_entry.id   AF-A0A392PEP1-F1
#
_cell.length_a   1.000
_cell.length_b   1.000
_cell.length_c   1.000
_cell.angle_alpha   90.00
_cell.angle_beta   90.00
_cell.angle_gamma   90.00
#
_symmetry.space_group_name_H-M   'P 1'
#
loop_
_entity.id
_entity.type
_entity.pdbx_description
1 polymer ?
#
loop_
_entity_poly.entity_id
_entity_poly.type
_entity_poly.pdbx_seq_one_letter_code
_entity_poly.pdbx_strand_id
1 'polypeptide(L)'
;MELENSRRIIDPRSGFCSSNSIFYSKRKPLPLPPNHSLDATTFISSRPHHGRIAFIDASTGRQLTYPQLWRAVDAVTSSLSNMGIRKGDVILLLSPNSIYFPVVCLSVISLGAIITTTNPLNTTREIAKQIADSKPVLAFTTPPLVSKITGASPSLPIILMETDGHSSNTLEEMMKKEP
;
A
#
# COMPACT_ATOMS: atom_id res chain seq x y z
N MET A 1 28.60 -12.74 -23.99
CA MET A 1 29.55 -13.28 -23.01
C MET A 1 28.78 -14.23 -22.13
N GLU A 2 28.60 -15.45 -22.66
CA GLU A 2 28.00 -16.59 -21.97
C GLU A 2 28.97 -17.03 -20.87
N LEU A 3 28.58 -16.84 -19.61
CA LEU A 3 29.31 -17.37 -18.47
C LEU A 3 28.54 -18.58 -17.92
N GLU A 4 29.06 -19.75 -18.29
CA GLU A 4 29.01 -21.03 -17.60
C GLU A 4 27.72 -21.37 -16.84
N ASN A 5 26.81 -22.04 -17.55
CA ASN A 5 25.72 -22.81 -16.98
C ASN A 5 26.26 -24.12 -16.37
N SER A 6 27.20 -24.02 -15.43
CA SER A 6 27.61 -25.16 -14.62
C SER A 6 26.40 -25.57 -13.79
N ARG A 7 25.82 -26.74 -14.08
CA ARG A 7 24.61 -27.25 -13.41
C ARG A 7 24.87 -27.29 -11.90
N ARG A 8 24.38 -26.27 -11.18
CA ARG A 8 24.45 -26.20 -9.72
C ARG A 8 23.79 -27.46 -9.16
N ILE A 9 24.59 -28.32 -8.54
CA ILE A 9 24.08 -29.51 -7.86
C ILE A 9 23.56 -29.04 -6.50
N ILE A 10 22.24 -28.92 -6.42
CA ILE A 10 21.53 -28.58 -5.19
C ILE A 10 21.01 -29.89 -4.61
N ASP A 11 21.39 -30.21 -3.37
CA ASP A 11 20.82 -31.36 -2.66
C ASP A 11 19.31 -31.14 -2.51
N PRO A 12 18.44 -32.01 -3.07
CA PRO A 12 17.00 -31.82 -3.03
C PRO A 12 16.40 -31.99 -1.63
N ARG A 13 17.10 -32.64 -0.69
CA ARG A 13 16.63 -32.83 0.69
C ARG A 13 16.91 -31.60 1.54
N SER A 14 18.13 -31.09 1.49
CA SER A 14 18.59 -29.97 2.32
C SER A 14 18.46 -28.60 1.64
N GLY A 15 18.43 -28.54 0.31
CA GLY A 15 18.56 -27.31 -0.48
C GLY A 15 20.00 -26.79 -0.54
N PHE A 16 20.96 -27.50 0.06
CA PHE A 16 22.35 -27.07 0.11
C PHE A 16 23.05 -27.30 -1.24
N CYS A 17 23.77 -26.29 -1.73
CA CYS A 17 24.64 -26.42 -2.88
C CYS A 17 26.11 -26.45 -2.45
N SER A 18 26.75 -27.62 -2.56
CA SER A 18 28.14 -27.81 -2.15
C SER A 18 29.14 -26.98 -2.96
N SER A 19 28.78 -26.58 -4.18
CA SER A 19 29.67 -25.80 -5.06
C SER A 19 29.88 -24.35 -4.60
N ASN A 20 28.96 -23.80 -3.81
CA ASN A 20 29.04 -22.41 -3.35
C ASN A 20 28.64 -22.19 -1.89
N SER A 21 28.35 -23.26 -1.15
CA SER A 21 27.92 -23.22 0.25
C SER A 21 26.66 -22.38 0.51
N ILE A 22 25.79 -22.22 -0.49
CA ILE A 22 24.52 -21.49 -0.39
C ILE A 22 23.36 -22.48 -0.27
N PHE A 23 22.37 -22.13 0.57
CA PHE A 23 21.09 -22.83 0.64
C PHE A 23 20.08 -22.20 -0.33
N TYR A 24 19.45 -23.04 -1.14
CA TYR A 24 18.41 -22.66 -2.09
C TYR A 24 17.05 -23.17 -1.64
N SER A 25 16.00 -22.45 -2.03
CA SER A 25 14.64 -22.94 -1.87
C SER A 25 14.47 -24.29 -2.57
N LYS A 26 13.86 -25.24 -1.88
CA LYS A 26 13.50 -26.56 -2.43
C LYS A 26 12.29 -26.51 -3.36
N ARG A 27 11.59 -25.37 -3.41
CA ARG A 27 10.47 -25.16 -4.33
C ARG A 27 11.02 -24.77 -5.71
N LYS A 28 10.33 -25.22 -6.76
CA LYS A 28 10.62 -24.76 -8.12
C LYS A 28 10.53 -23.22 -8.16
N PRO A 29 11.53 -22.51 -8.69
CA PRO A 29 11.45 -21.07 -8.89
C PRO A 29 10.21 -20.73 -9.70
N LEU A 30 9.44 -19.76 -9.22
CA LEU A 30 8.31 -19.22 -9.99
C LEU A 30 8.85 -18.14 -10.93
N PRO A 31 8.47 -18.14 -12.21
CA PRO A 31 8.84 -17.06 -13.12
C PRO A 31 8.21 -15.76 -12.61
N LEU A 32 9.05 -14.76 -12.37
CA LEU A 32 8.59 -13.41 -12.06
C LEU A 32 8.11 -12.72 -13.36
N PRO A 33 7.20 -11.74 -13.27
CA PRO A 33 6.80 -10.95 -14.43
C PRO A 33 8.02 -10.35 -15.13
N PRO A 34 8.12 -10.41 -16.46
CA PRO A 34 9.30 -9.91 -17.19
C PRO A 34 9.37 -8.39 -17.20
N ASN A 35 8.25 -7.70 -17.00
CA ASN A 35 8.21 -6.25 -16.90
C ASN A 35 8.61 -5.80 -15.49
N HIS A 36 9.84 -5.32 -15.35
CA HIS A 36 10.38 -4.79 -14.09
C HIS A 36 9.77 -3.45 -13.64
N SER A 37 9.01 -2.78 -14.52
CA SER A 37 8.28 -1.54 -14.19
C SER A 37 6.84 -1.82 -13.75
N LEU A 38 6.41 -3.08 -13.71
CA LEU A 38 5.08 -3.45 -13.25
C LEU A 38 4.98 -3.29 -11.73
N ASP A 39 4.10 -2.40 -11.28
CA ASP A 39 3.84 -2.24 -9.85
C ASP A 39 2.98 -3.39 -9.31
N ALA A 40 3.02 -3.55 -7.98
CA ALA A 40 2.30 -4.63 -7.31
C ALA A 40 0.78 -4.52 -7.48
N THR A 41 0.21 -3.31 -7.48
CA THR A 41 -1.22 -3.09 -7.62
C THR A 41 -1.70 -3.56 -9.00
N THR A 42 -1.05 -3.11 -10.08
CA THR A 42 -1.35 -3.52 -11.45
C THR A 42 -1.15 -5.03 -11.66
N PHE A 43 -0.09 -5.61 -11.08
CA PHE A 43 0.10 -7.05 -11.15
C PHE A 43 -1.05 -7.81 -10.49
N ILE A 44 -1.44 -7.43 -9.28
CA ILE A 44 -2.49 -8.11 -8.52
C ILE A 44 -3.83 -7.95 -9.21
N SER A 45 -4.19 -6.75 -9.69
CA SER A 45 -5.47 -6.48 -10.35
C SER A 45 -5.62 -7.17 -11.70
N SER A 46 -4.51 -7.43 -12.41
CA SER A 46 -4.51 -8.16 -13.69
C SER A 46 -4.83 -9.65 -13.56
N ARG A 47 -4.81 -10.21 -12.34
CA ARG A 47 -5.05 -11.64 -12.10
C ARG A 47 -6.54 -11.90 -11.87
N PRO A 48 -7.08 -13.04 -12.36
CA PRO A 48 -8.44 -13.43 -12.02
C PRO A 48 -8.55 -13.67 -10.51
N HIS A 49 -9.47 -12.94 -9.88
CA HIS A 49 -9.82 -13.16 -8.48
C HIS A 49 -11.02 -14.09 -8.40
N HIS A 50 -10.78 -15.34 -7.99
CA HIS A 50 -11.82 -16.38 -7.92
C HIS A 50 -12.75 -16.24 -6.69
N GLY A 51 -12.47 -15.29 -5.79
CA GLY A 51 -13.32 -14.98 -4.64
C GLY A 51 -14.25 -13.78 -4.91
N ARG A 52 -15.41 -13.75 -4.25
CA ARG A 52 -16.33 -12.59 -4.32
C ARG A 52 -15.88 -11.44 -3.41
N ILE A 53 -15.38 -11.76 -2.22
CA ILE A 53 -15.00 -10.80 -1.17
C ILE A 53 -13.47 -10.68 -1.10
N ALA A 54 -12.97 -9.45 -1.09
CA ALA A 54 -11.55 -9.13 -0.91
C ALA A 54 -11.23 -8.82 0.56
N PHE A 55 -12.04 -7.97 1.21
CA PHE A 55 -11.85 -7.59 2.61
C PHE A 55 -13.15 -7.64 3.38
N ILE A 56 -13.05 -7.97 4.67
CA ILE A 56 -14.13 -7.93 5.65
C ILE A 56 -13.63 -7.17 6.86
N ASP A 57 -14.36 -6.15 7.27
CA ASP A 57 -14.17 -5.51 8.56
C ASP A 57 -14.78 -6.40 9.65
N ALA A 58 -13.93 -6.96 10.51
CA ALA A 58 -14.38 -7.91 11.53
C ALA A 58 -15.30 -7.28 12.59
N SER A 59 -15.18 -5.96 12.83
CA SER A 59 -15.92 -5.25 13.87
C SER A 59 -17.31 -4.81 13.41
N THR A 60 -17.44 -4.42 12.15
CA THR A 60 -18.69 -3.91 11.56
C THR A 60 -19.38 -4.91 10.65
N GLY A 61 -18.68 -5.95 10.22
CA GLY A 61 -19.16 -6.90 9.20
C GLY A 61 -19.19 -6.32 7.79
N ARG A 62 -18.73 -5.08 7.58
CA ARG A 62 -18.69 -4.43 6.27
C ARG A 62 -17.75 -5.20 5.34
N GLN A 63 -18.18 -5.40 4.10
CA GLN A 63 -17.42 -6.19 3.12
C GLN A 63 -17.08 -5.35 1.90
N LEU A 64 -15.89 -5.59 1.36
CA LEU A 64 -15.43 -5.02 0.10
C LEU A 64 -15.19 -6.17 -0.88
N THR A 65 -15.98 -6.22 -1.96
CA THR A 65 -15.78 -7.18 -3.05
C THR A 65 -14.57 -6.81 -3.90
N TYR A 66 -14.01 -7.76 -4.65
CA TYR A 66 -12.89 -7.46 -5.57
C TYR A 66 -13.25 -6.36 -6.60
N PRO A 67 -14.42 -6.37 -7.28
CA PRO A 67 -14.78 -5.27 -8.18
C PRO A 67 -14.92 -3.92 -7.47
N GLN A 68 -15.44 -3.90 -6.23
CA GLN A 68 -15.52 -2.66 -5.45
C GLN A 68 -14.15 -2.16 -5.02
N LEU A 69 -13.25 -3.06 -4.64
CA LEU A 69 -11.87 -2.72 -4.30
C LEU A 69 -11.18 -2.02 -5.48
N TRP A 70 -11.23 -2.62 -6.67
CA TRP A 70 -10.54 -2.04 -7.83
C TRP A 70 -11.14 -0.72 -8.28
N ARG A 71 -12.47 -0.59 -8.30
CA ARG A 71 -13.13 0.71 -8.55
C ARG A 71 -12.72 1.77 -7.53
N ALA A 72 -12.67 1.42 -6.25
CA ALA A 72 -12.25 2.33 -5.20
C ALA A 72 -10.77 2.74 -5.36
N VAL A 73 -9.90 1.80 -5.70
CA VAL A 73 -8.48 2.06 -5.96
C VAL A 73 -8.31 3.01 -7.15
N ASP A 74 -9.02 2.79 -8.24
CA ASP A 74 -8.98 3.66 -9.43
C ASP A 74 -9.49 5.07 -9.10
N ALA A 75 -10.63 5.18 -8.43
CA ALA A 75 -11.23 6.46 -8.05
C ALA A 75 -10.35 7.28 -7.09
N VAL A 76 -9.72 6.62 -6.11
CA VAL A 76 -8.80 7.27 -5.16
C VAL A 76 -7.49 7.66 -5.88
N THR A 77 -6.99 6.83 -6.78
CA THR A 77 -5.81 7.14 -7.62
C THR A 77 -6.05 8.37 -8.48
N SER A 78 -7.18 8.42 -9.21
CA SER A 78 -7.60 9.59 -10.00
C SER A 78 -7.74 10.84 -9.12
N SER A 79 -8.37 10.70 -7.94
CA SER A 79 -8.54 11.81 -7.01
C SER A 79 -7.20 12.37 -6.52
N LEU A 80 -6.24 11.52 -6.15
CA LEU A 80 -4.90 11.93 -5.74
C LEU A 80 -4.15 12.62 -6.89
N SER A 81 -4.26 12.08 -8.11
CA SER A 81 -3.68 12.70 -9.31
C SER A 81 -4.26 14.10 -9.55
N ASN A 82 -5.58 14.25 -9.43
CA ASN A 82 -6.28 15.53 -9.58
C ASN A 82 -5.90 16.54 -8.48
N MET A 83 -5.54 16.07 -7.29
CA MET A 83 -4.99 16.90 -6.21
C MET A 83 -3.53 17.31 -6.43
N GLY A 84 -2.90 16.86 -7.53
CA GLY A 84 -1.53 17.23 -7.86
C GLY A 84 -0.47 16.25 -7.37
N ILE A 85 -0.85 15.12 -6.74
CA ILE A 85 0.12 14.09 -6.32
C ILE A 85 0.72 13.42 -7.55
N ARG A 86 2.03 13.20 -7.53
CA ARG A 86 2.81 12.64 -8.63
C ARG A 86 3.67 11.46 -8.19
N LYS A 87 4.25 10.77 -9.17
CA LYS A 87 5.23 9.71 -8.95
C LYS A 87 6.38 10.23 -8.09
N GLY A 88 6.72 9.47 -7.04
CA GLY A 88 7.77 9.81 -6.08
C GLY A 88 7.33 10.68 -4.90
N ASP A 89 6.13 11.27 -4.93
CA ASP A 89 5.58 11.95 -3.75
C ASP A 89 5.31 10.95 -2.63
N VAL A 90 5.57 11.36 -1.39
CA VAL A 90 5.39 10.50 -0.22
C VAL A 90 4.06 10.80 0.46
N ILE A 91 3.30 9.76 0.75
CA ILE A 91 1.99 9.82 1.41
C ILE A 91 2.09 9.09 2.75
N LEU A 92 1.77 9.79 3.84
CA LEU A 92 1.72 9.21 5.18
C LEU A 92 0.36 8.55 5.43
N LEU A 93 0.35 7.35 6.02
CA LEU A 93 -0.86 6.69 6.49
C LEU A 93 -0.75 6.38 7.99
N LEU A 94 -1.56 7.08 8.79
CA LEU A 94 -1.70 6.88 10.24
C LEU A 94 -3.12 6.40 10.54
N SER A 95 -3.32 5.08 10.60
CA SER A 95 -4.65 4.51 10.87
C SER A 95 -4.53 3.15 11.53
N PRO A 96 -5.50 2.77 12.39
CA PRO A 96 -5.72 1.38 12.74
C PRO A 96 -6.01 0.53 11.49
N ASN A 97 -5.98 -0.79 11.67
CA ASN A 97 -6.39 -1.71 10.62
C ASN A 97 -7.88 -1.50 10.29
N SER A 98 -8.17 -1.26 9.01
CA SER A 98 -9.53 -1.12 8.48
C SER A 98 -9.56 -1.58 7.01
N ILE A 99 -10.75 -1.74 6.45
CA ILE A 99 -10.92 -2.06 5.02
C ILE A 99 -10.42 -0.95 4.09
N TYR A 100 -10.26 0.27 4.60
CA TYR A 100 -9.77 1.43 3.86
C TYR A 100 -8.24 1.47 3.74
N PHE A 101 -7.54 0.90 4.71
CA PHE A 101 -6.08 0.82 4.71
C PHE A 101 -5.51 0.23 3.41
N PRO A 102 -5.95 -0.95 2.94
CA PRO A 102 -5.48 -1.50 1.67
C PRO A 102 -5.88 -0.64 0.46
N VAL A 103 -7.04 0.03 0.49
CA VAL A 103 -7.46 0.93 -0.60
C VAL A 103 -6.47 2.08 -0.77
N VAL A 104 -6.09 2.76 0.32
CA VAL A 104 -5.11 3.85 0.27
C VAL A 104 -3.75 3.34 -0.22
N CYS A 105 -3.24 2.25 0.36
CA CYS A 105 -1.95 1.68 -0.03
C CYS A 105 -1.90 1.32 -1.52
N LEU A 106 -2.91 0.59 -2.02
CA LEU A 106 -2.96 0.17 -3.41
C LEU A 106 -3.08 1.36 -4.36
N SER A 107 -3.84 2.40 -3.99
CA SER A 107 -4.02 3.62 -4.80
C SER A 107 -2.73 4.43 -4.90
N VAL A 108 -2.02 4.62 -3.77
CA VAL A 108 -0.73 5.32 -3.75
C VAL A 108 0.31 4.59 -4.59
N ILE A 109 0.37 3.26 -4.48
CA ILE A 109 1.27 2.43 -5.29
C ILE A 109 0.89 2.50 -6.78
N SER A 110 -0.41 2.44 -7.12
CA SER A 110 -0.91 2.54 -8.49
C SER A 110 -0.52 3.86 -9.15
N LEU A 111 -0.56 4.97 -8.39
CA LEU A 111 -0.13 6.30 -8.85
C LEU A 111 1.40 6.39 -9.09
N GLY A 112 2.18 5.44 -8.57
CA GLY A 112 3.64 5.52 -8.50
C GLY A 112 4.15 6.45 -7.39
N ALA A 113 3.27 6.88 -6.49
CA ALA A 113 3.65 7.56 -5.26
C ALA A 113 4.18 6.55 -4.24
N ILE A 114 4.75 7.06 -3.14
CA ILE A 114 5.39 6.27 -2.10
C ILE A 114 4.52 6.29 -0.85
N ILE A 115 4.17 5.12 -0.33
CA ILE A 115 3.42 5.01 0.93
C ILE A 115 4.40 4.87 2.11
N THR A 116 4.21 5.65 3.15
CA THR A 116 4.86 5.46 4.46
C THR A 116 3.80 5.28 5.54
N THR A 117 3.88 4.20 6.29
CA THR A 117 2.87 3.86 7.31
C THR A 117 3.44 4.08 8.69
N THR A 118 2.61 4.57 9.61
CA THR A 118 2.99 4.75 11.02
C THR A 118 1.99 4.04 11.92
N ASN A 119 2.47 3.50 13.03
CA ASN A 119 1.63 2.83 14.00
C ASN A 119 0.77 3.89 14.74
N PRO A 120 -0.57 3.70 14.85
CA PRO A 120 -1.45 4.56 15.64
C PRO A 120 -1.04 4.76 17.09
N LEU A 121 -0.33 3.80 17.68
CA LEU A 121 0.15 3.87 19.06
C LEU A 121 1.40 4.74 19.21
N ASN A 122 2.06 5.12 18.11
CA ASN A 122 3.22 5.99 18.17
C ASN A 122 2.86 7.33 18.82
N THR A 123 3.84 7.86 19.55
CA THR A 123 3.79 9.20 20.13
C THR A 123 3.92 10.25 19.02
N THR A 124 3.43 11.46 19.28
CA THR A 124 3.59 12.61 18.37
C THR A 124 5.07 12.85 18.01
N ARG A 125 6.00 12.60 18.93
CA ARG A 125 7.44 12.76 18.70
C ARG A 125 7.99 11.73 17.70
N GLU A 126 7.57 10.48 17.79
CA GLU A 126 7.97 9.43 16.85
C GLU A 126 7.39 9.69 15.46
N ILE A 127 6.13 10.13 15.40
CA ILE A 127 5.48 10.54 14.15
C ILE A 127 6.22 11.74 13.53
N ALA A 128 6.58 12.75 14.32
CA ALA A 128 7.36 13.90 13.85
C ALA A 128 8.72 13.48 13.26
N LYS A 129 9.39 12.50 13.89
CA LYS A 129 10.64 11.95 13.37
C LYS A 129 10.43 11.28 12.01
N GLN A 130 9.36 10.49 11.85
CA GLN A 130 9.05 9.84 10.57
C GLN A 130 8.66 10.87 9.49
N ILE A 131 7.90 11.90 9.84
CA ILE A 131 7.55 13.00 8.91
C ILE A 131 8.83 13.73 8.47
N ALA A 132 9.75 14.01 9.38
CA ALA A 132 11.00 14.70 9.06
C ALA A 132 11.90 13.89 8.10
N ASP A 133 11.93 12.56 8.27
CA ASP A 133 12.73 11.66 7.44
C ASP A 133 12.09 11.42 6.06
N SER A 134 10.79 11.11 6.04
CA SER A 134 10.07 10.71 4.83
C SER A 134 9.48 11.88 4.03
N LYS A 135 9.34 13.06 4.64
CA LYS A 135 8.81 14.30 4.01
C LYS A 135 7.51 14.07 3.22
N PRO A 136 6.45 13.54 3.87
CA PRO A 136 5.18 13.34 3.19
C PRO A 136 4.57 14.67 2.75
N VAL A 137 3.89 14.65 1.60
CA VAL A 137 3.17 15.81 1.05
C VAL A 137 1.68 15.80 1.43
N LEU A 138 1.17 14.66 1.91
CA LEU A 138 -0.21 14.42 2.29
C LEU A 138 -0.27 13.30 3.34
N ALA A 139 -1.23 13.35 4.25
CA ALA A 139 -1.51 12.29 5.19
C ALA A 139 -2.96 11.79 5.11
N PHE A 140 -3.14 10.48 5.23
CA PHE A 140 -4.42 9.84 5.54
C PHE A 140 -4.46 9.45 7.01
N THR A 141 -5.57 9.75 7.69
CA THR A 141 -5.76 9.40 9.10
C THR A 141 -7.23 9.25 9.47
N THR A 142 -7.50 8.75 10.67
CA THR A 142 -8.85 8.78 11.28
C THR A 142 -9.01 10.00 12.20
N PRO A 143 -10.26 10.48 12.45
CA PRO A 143 -10.51 11.66 13.28
C PRO A 143 -9.82 11.64 14.66
N PRO A 144 -9.82 10.52 15.42
CA PRO A 144 -9.17 10.48 16.74
C PRO A 144 -7.64 10.66 16.71
N LEU A 145 -7.00 10.51 15.55
CA LEU A 145 -5.55 10.55 15.38
C LEU A 145 -5.05 11.86 14.74
N VAL A 146 -5.94 12.75 14.30
CA VAL A 146 -5.58 14.02 13.65
C VAL A 146 -4.62 14.85 14.50
N SER A 147 -4.88 14.94 15.80
CA SER A 147 -4.07 15.73 16.74
C SER A 147 -2.61 15.27 16.81
N LYS A 148 -2.33 13.99 16.52
CA LYS A 148 -0.97 13.47 16.46
C LYS A 148 -0.23 13.95 15.21
N ILE A 149 -0.91 14.06 14.07
CA ILE A 149 -0.31 14.60 12.85
C ILE A 149 -0.14 16.10 12.98
N THR A 150 -1.17 16.85 13.40
CA THR A 150 -1.08 18.31 13.52
C THR A 150 -0.08 18.73 14.59
N GLY A 151 0.06 17.96 15.68
CA GLY A 151 1.10 18.18 16.69
C GLY A 151 2.52 17.86 16.19
N ALA A 152 2.65 17.00 15.18
CA ALA A 152 3.94 16.62 14.57
C ALA A 152 4.32 17.51 13.38
N SER A 153 3.34 17.96 12.59
CA SER A 153 3.46 18.84 11.44
C SER A 153 2.14 19.59 11.18
N PRO A 154 2.01 20.84 11.67
CA PRO A 154 0.76 21.60 11.56
C PRO A 154 0.32 21.91 10.13
N SER A 155 1.26 21.95 9.18
CA SER A 155 1.01 22.33 7.78
C SER A 155 0.79 21.14 6.84
N LEU A 156 0.93 19.90 7.32
CA LEU A 156 0.75 18.72 6.47
C LEU A 156 -0.74 18.57 6.13
N PRO A 157 -1.14 18.57 4.84
CA PRO A 157 -2.53 18.35 4.47
C PRO A 157 -3.01 16.96 4.90
N ILE A 158 -4.26 16.87 5.36
CA ILE A 158 -4.86 15.65 5.90
C ILE A 158 -6.15 15.31 5.14
N ILE A 159 -6.31 14.04 4.77
CA ILE A 159 -7.56 13.43 4.33
C ILE A 159 -8.03 12.45 5.41
N LEU A 160 -9.30 12.59 5.81
CA LEU A 160 -9.90 11.67 6.77
C LEU A 160 -10.35 10.39 6.05
N MET A 161 -10.02 9.24 6.64
CA MET A 161 -10.41 7.94 6.08
C MET A 161 -11.89 7.62 6.28
N GLU A 162 -12.51 8.21 7.30
CA GLU A 162 -13.90 8.00 7.69
C GLU A 162 -14.57 9.38 7.89
N THR A 163 -15.86 9.46 7.60
CA THR A 163 -16.65 10.68 7.81
C THR A 163 -17.06 10.84 9.27
N ASP A 164 -16.93 12.06 9.80
CA ASP A 164 -17.60 12.52 11.01
C ASP A 164 -18.95 13.22 10.72
N GLY A 165 -19.39 13.16 9.46
CA GLY A 165 -20.63 13.76 8.98
C GLY A 165 -20.52 15.24 8.60
N HIS A 166 -19.35 15.90 8.77
CA HIS A 166 -19.19 17.36 8.54
C HIS A 166 -18.07 17.71 7.55
N SER A 167 -17.24 16.75 7.14
CA SER A 167 -16.05 16.98 6.32
C SER A 167 -16.26 16.62 4.84
N SER A 168 -16.04 17.57 3.92
CA SER A 168 -16.17 17.35 2.45
C SER A 168 -14.96 16.67 1.78
N ASN A 169 -13.87 16.41 2.50
CA ASN A 169 -12.64 15.80 1.98
C ASN A 169 -12.31 14.50 2.72
N THR A 170 -13.06 13.44 2.41
CA THR A 170 -12.83 12.10 2.99
C THR A 170 -12.48 11.08 1.92
N LEU A 171 -11.80 10.01 2.33
CA LEU A 171 -11.51 8.86 1.48
C LEU A 171 -12.80 8.21 0.97
N GLU A 172 -13.83 8.10 1.80
CA GLU A 172 -15.11 7.51 1.39
C GLU A 172 -15.75 8.26 0.22
N GLU A 173 -15.63 9.59 0.19
CA GLU A 173 -16.10 10.39 -0.95
C GLU A 173 -15.20 10.20 -2.18
N MET A 174 -13.88 10.12 -2.00
CA MET A 174 -12.97 9.80 -3.11
C MET A 174 -13.30 8.45 -3.76
N MET A 175 -13.66 7.43 -2.96
CA MET A 175 -14.02 6.10 -3.44
C MET A 175 -15.33 6.06 -4.26
N LYS A 176 -16.20 7.06 -4.11
CA LYS A 176 -17.48 7.15 -4.82
C LYS A 176 -17.38 7.91 -6.15
N LYS A 177 -16.28 8.63 -6.39
CA LYS A 177 -16.09 9.38 -7.63
C LYS A 177 -15.92 8.42 -8.81
N GLU A 178 -16.56 8.73 -9.92
CA GLU A 178 -16.21 8.06 -11.18
C GLU A 178 -14.81 8.54 -11.60
N PRO A 179 -13.91 7.60 -11.99
CA PRO A 179 -12.52 7.89 -12.30
C PRO A 179 -12.34 8.76 -13.55
#